data_AF-A0A937LF85-F1
#
_entry.id   AF-A0A937LF85-F1
#
_cell.length_a   1.000
_cell.length_b   1.000
_cell.length_c   1.000
_cell.angle_alpha   90.00
_cell.angle_beta   90.00
_cell.angle_gamma   90.00
#
_symmetry.space_group_name_H-M   'P 1'
#
loop_
_entity.id
_entity.type
_entity.pdbx_description
1 polymer ?
#
loop_
_entity_poly.entity_id
_entity_poly.type
_entity_poly.pdbx_seq_one_letter_code
_entity_poly.pdbx_strand_id
1 'polypeptide(L)'
;MTHHDGDWGILSTQQDEDQARAQAVSDPAAYHAAIAAKELHWYDTGGEQWVSQPGGDAWQGWHAASGAEGSAEASWTPWSSALDADAAPFYRWFVDGQTNACFNLLDRHVLSGRGKNQALVFEGDRWDPSKNEGRGGPVFEQRLSYRELLVEIALRARVLKSLNLSAGDRIALNLPNILEQIFYILAAQRLGVIYTPVFGGFSAKTLSDRIHDAGAKVVITADGGYRNAEVVPYKSTYTDPALDNYVPRPAALQALSETLKSRLPADVAERLETQVAEAVAGEITLERADVMRELGLALERERGTAPEIIAELRTTVASELAGVSHAVTNVVVVRYTGNDIVEHSRDRWSHDLVAGVEAEFLADAGVADRASLDSLDDNAFWKAVGAAMPAVPVEADWPLFIIYTSGSTGKPKGVVHTHGGWLSGITHTMRTVFNANQDDCLYVIGD
;
A
#
# COMPACT_ATOMS: atom_id res chain seq x y z
N MET A 1 -6.43 0.43 -37.81
CA MET A 1 -5.58 0.21 -36.62
C MET A 1 -4.90 -1.12 -36.81
N THR A 2 -3.66 -1.09 -37.30
CA THR A 2 -2.81 -2.26 -37.42
C THR A 2 -2.42 -2.70 -36.01
N HIS A 3 -2.78 -3.93 -35.62
CA HIS A 3 -2.17 -4.58 -34.46
C HIS A 3 -0.66 -4.53 -34.68
N HIS A 4 0.05 -3.78 -33.84
CA HIS A 4 1.50 -3.86 -33.78
C HIS A 4 1.84 -5.19 -33.10
N ASP A 5 1.90 -6.24 -33.91
CA ASP A 5 2.62 -7.47 -33.60
C ASP A 5 4.10 -7.09 -33.43
N GLY A 6 4.47 -6.66 -32.21
CA GLY A 6 5.81 -6.17 -31.88
C GLY A 6 6.47 -7.05 -30.83
N ASP A 7 7.45 -7.83 -31.30
CA ASP A 7 8.52 -8.59 -30.64
C ASP A 7 8.20 -9.60 -29.52
N TRP A 8 7.16 -9.40 -28.73
CA TRP A 8 6.89 -10.26 -27.56
C TRP A 8 5.51 -10.93 -27.53
N GLY A 9 4.63 -10.56 -28.48
CA GLY A 9 3.42 -11.29 -28.87
C GLY A 9 2.56 -11.89 -27.74
N ILE A 10 1.85 -12.95 -28.09
CA ILE A 10 1.16 -13.86 -27.17
C ILE A 10 2.05 -15.10 -27.07
N LEU A 11 2.31 -15.62 -25.87
CA LEU A 11 2.97 -16.91 -25.72
C LEU A 11 1.94 -18.01 -26.00
N SER A 12 1.81 -18.37 -27.27
CA SER A 12 0.73 -19.24 -27.76
C SER A 12 1.16 -20.69 -27.97
N THR A 13 2.48 -20.92 -28.07
CA THR A 13 3.08 -22.22 -28.30
C THR A 13 4.25 -22.48 -27.37
N GLN A 14 4.61 -23.75 -27.18
CA GLN A 14 5.82 -24.13 -26.42
C GLN A 14 7.09 -23.49 -27.02
N GLN A 15 7.12 -23.30 -28.35
CA GLN A 15 8.23 -22.66 -29.03
C GLN A 15 8.37 -21.18 -28.64
N ASP A 16 7.26 -20.46 -28.50
CA ASP A 16 7.26 -19.06 -28.04
C ASP A 16 7.81 -18.96 -26.61
N GLU A 17 7.34 -19.84 -25.71
CA GLU A 17 7.82 -19.91 -24.33
C GLU A 17 9.32 -20.25 -24.24
N ASP A 18 9.77 -21.21 -25.05
CA ASP A 18 11.17 -21.64 -25.06
C ASP A 18 12.08 -20.53 -25.62
N GLN A 19 11.62 -19.77 -26.62
CA GLN A 19 12.33 -18.61 -27.15
C GLN A 19 12.44 -17.50 -26.11
N ALA A 20 11.33 -17.13 -25.47
CA ALA A 20 11.32 -16.10 -24.42
C ALA A 20 12.23 -16.51 -23.24
N ARG A 21 12.16 -17.79 -22.82
CA ARG A 21 13.05 -18.34 -21.79
C ARG A 21 14.52 -18.26 -22.21
N ALA A 22 14.85 -18.64 -23.44
CA ALA A 22 16.21 -18.61 -23.93
C ALA A 22 16.79 -17.18 -23.92
N GLN A 23 16.01 -16.18 -24.33
CA GLN A 23 16.42 -14.78 -24.32
C GLN A 23 16.61 -14.24 -22.90
N ALA A 24 15.67 -14.53 -21.99
CA ALA A 24 15.75 -14.13 -20.59
C ALA A 24 16.96 -14.75 -19.87
N VAL A 25 17.34 -15.98 -20.22
CA VAL A 25 18.53 -16.65 -19.64
C VAL A 25 19.83 -16.15 -20.27
N SER A 26 19.86 -15.87 -21.57
CA SER A 26 21.07 -15.46 -22.26
C SER A 26 21.55 -14.06 -21.87
N ASP A 27 20.61 -13.12 -21.71
CA ASP A 27 20.88 -11.74 -21.30
C ASP A 27 19.67 -11.19 -20.53
N PRO A 28 19.57 -11.47 -19.21
CA PRO A 28 18.43 -11.04 -18.41
C PRO A 28 18.33 -9.51 -18.34
N ALA A 29 19.45 -8.80 -18.34
CA ALA A 29 19.48 -7.34 -18.26
C ALA A 29 18.84 -6.72 -19.51
N ALA A 30 19.28 -7.12 -20.71
CA ALA A 30 18.72 -6.61 -21.96
C ALA A 30 17.26 -7.04 -22.17
N TYR A 31 16.92 -8.30 -21.84
CA TYR A 31 15.57 -8.82 -21.98
C TYR A 31 14.55 -8.02 -21.15
N HIS A 32 14.83 -7.84 -19.85
CA HIS A 32 13.92 -7.12 -18.96
C HIS A 32 13.95 -5.60 -19.19
N ALA A 33 15.08 -5.03 -19.62
CA ALA A 33 15.18 -3.64 -20.05
C ALA A 33 14.24 -3.33 -21.23
N ALA A 34 14.23 -4.19 -22.26
CA ALA A 34 13.36 -4.00 -23.43
C ALA A 34 11.87 -4.07 -23.05
N ILE A 35 11.49 -4.99 -22.16
CA ILE A 35 10.13 -5.07 -21.62
C ILE A 35 9.79 -3.79 -20.85
N ALA A 36 10.66 -3.38 -19.92
CA ALA A 36 10.42 -2.25 -19.04
C ALA A 36 10.32 -0.91 -19.79
N ALA A 37 11.12 -0.71 -20.83
CA ALA A 37 11.08 0.48 -21.69
C ALA A 37 9.74 0.59 -22.46
N LYS A 38 9.16 -0.55 -22.85
CA LYS A 38 7.90 -0.62 -23.60
C LYS A 38 6.66 -0.53 -22.71
N GLU A 39 6.67 -1.24 -21.60
CA GLU A 39 5.48 -1.42 -20.77
C GLU A 39 5.22 -0.24 -19.82
N LEU A 40 6.27 0.51 -19.43
CA LEU A 40 6.18 1.60 -18.46
C LEU A 40 6.60 2.94 -19.04
N HIS A 41 6.01 4.01 -18.52
CA HIS A 41 6.51 5.36 -18.65
C HIS A 41 7.52 5.63 -17.54
N TRP A 42 8.65 6.18 -17.95
CA TRP A 42 9.78 6.57 -17.13
C TRP A 42 9.87 8.09 -17.07
N TYR A 43 10.30 8.62 -15.93
CA TYR A 43 10.45 10.05 -15.73
C TYR A 43 11.84 10.49 -16.19
N ASP A 44 11.89 11.31 -17.23
CA ASP A 44 13.08 12.00 -17.68
C ASP A 44 13.20 13.33 -16.93
N THR A 45 14.07 13.36 -15.93
CA THR A 45 14.34 14.55 -15.12
C THR A 45 14.89 15.71 -15.93
N GLY A 46 15.65 15.44 -17.01
CA GLY A 46 16.23 16.50 -17.86
C GLY A 46 15.19 17.19 -18.72
N GLY A 47 14.23 16.43 -19.25
CA GLY A 47 13.12 16.93 -20.08
C GLY A 47 11.83 17.25 -19.33
N GLU A 48 11.78 16.98 -18.02
CA GLU A 48 10.58 17.08 -17.18
C GLU A 48 9.36 16.39 -17.81
N GLN A 49 9.53 15.14 -18.21
CA GLN A 49 8.56 14.40 -19.03
C GLN A 49 8.47 12.92 -18.66
N TRP A 50 7.31 12.33 -18.92
CA TRP A 50 7.04 10.90 -18.79
C TRP A 50 7.09 10.26 -20.18
N VAL A 51 8.04 9.36 -20.43
CA VAL A 51 8.28 8.76 -21.76
C VAL A 51 8.38 7.24 -21.71
N SER A 52 7.97 6.57 -22.78
CA SER A 52 8.10 5.12 -22.99
C SER A 52 8.53 4.82 -24.44
N GLN A 53 8.92 3.58 -24.73
CA GLN A 53 9.18 3.06 -26.08
C GLN A 53 8.13 2.02 -26.49
N PRO A 54 6.88 2.42 -26.78
CA PRO A 54 5.80 1.48 -27.09
C PRO A 54 6.03 0.70 -28.40
N GLY A 55 6.91 1.18 -29.29
CA GLY A 55 7.37 0.48 -30.48
C GLY A 55 8.51 1.21 -31.20
N GLY A 56 9.54 0.46 -31.63
CA GLY A 56 10.77 1.02 -32.21
C GLY A 56 11.67 1.67 -31.16
N ASP A 57 12.64 2.46 -31.62
CA ASP A 57 13.68 3.07 -30.76
C ASP A 57 13.30 4.49 -30.26
N ALA A 58 12.11 4.99 -30.60
CA ALA A 58 11.69 6.34 -30.28
C ALA A 58 11.02 6.41 -28.89
N TRP A 59 11.56 7.27 -28.02
CA TRP A 59 10.93 7.62 -26.76
C TRP A 59 9.85 8.68 -26.97
N GLN A 60 8.65 8.39 -26.51
CA GLN A 60 7.49 9.29 -26.63
C GLN A 60 6.64 9.26 -25.37
N GLY A 61 5.93 10.35 -25.10
CA GLY A 61 4.99 10.45 -24.00
C GLY A 61 4.55 11.88 -23.78
N TRP A 62 4.63 12.38 -22.56
CA TRP A 62 4.04 13.67 -22.19
C TRP A 62 4.90 14.46 -21.21
N HIS A 63 4.97 15.77 -21.40
CA HIS A 63 5.55 16.70 -20.43
C HIS A 63 4.78 16.67 -19.12
N ALA A 64 5.49 16.57 -17.99
CA ALA A 64 4.92 16.26 -16.68
C ALA A 64 4.03 17.37 -16.11
N ALA A 65 4.25 18.63 -16.49
CA ALA A 65 3.46 19.77 -16.02
C ALA A 65 2.33 20.19 -17.00
N SER A 66 2.51 19.97 -18.30
CA SER A 66 1.59 20.47 -19.32
C SER A 66 0.71 19.40 -19.94
N GLY A 67 1.15 18.13 -19.91
CA GLY A 67 0.49 17.04 -20.63
C GLY A 67 0.64 17.13 -22.15
N ALA A 68 1.43 18.07 -22.66
CA ALA A 68 1.75 18.14 -24.09
C ALA A 68 2.62 16.95 -24.50
N GLU A 69 2.51 16.53 -25.76
CA GLU A 69 3.37 15.48 -26.31
C GLU A 69 4.85 15.82 -26.09
N GLY A 70 5.59 14.84 -25.57
CA GLY A 70 7.03 14.93 -25.30
C GLY A 70 7.77 13.75 -25.91
N SER A 71 9.08 13.92 -26.08
CA SER A 71 9.97 12.88 -26.58
C SER A 71 11.37 13.03 -25.99
N ALA A 72 12.09 11.92 -25.90
CA ALA A 72 13.51 11.90 -25.54
C ALA A 72 14.35 11.46 -26.74
N GLU A 73 15.65 11.76 -26.69
CA GLU A 73 16.59 11.29 -27.72
C GLU A 73 16.60 9.76 -27.79
N ALA A 74 16.79 9.18 -28.98
CA ALA A 74 16.80 7.71 -29.14
C ALA A 74 17.90 7.02 -28.29
N SER A 75 19.00 7.72 -28.01
CA SER A 75 20.09 7.24 -27.14
C SER A 75 19.81 7.41 -25.64
N TRP A 76 18.71 8.06 -25.26
CA TRP A 76 18.34 8.21 -23.86
C TRP A 76 17.99 6.85 -23.25
N THR A 77 18.40 6.64 -22.02
CA THR A 77 18.03 5.47 -21.21
C THR A 77 17.56 5.96 -19.84
N PRO A 78 16.45 5.44 -19.32
CA PRO A 78 15.93 5.84 -18.02
C PRO A 78 16.83 5.41 -16.86
N TRP A 79 17.55 4.28 -16.97
CA TRP A 79 18.38 3.71 -15.90
C TRP A 79 19.87 3.73 -16.26
N SER A 80 20.72 3.82 -15.24
CA SER A 80 22.18 3.68 -15.35
C SER A 80 22.60 2.21 -15.49
N SER A 81 21.85 1.29 -14.88
CA SER A 81 21.99 -0.15 -15.03
C SER A 81 20.63 -0.84 -15.02
N ALA A 82 20.40 -1.72 -16.00
CA ALA A 82 19.16 -2.51 -16.05
C ALA A 82 19.13 -3.58 -14.94
N LEU A 83 20.27 -4.19 -14.63
CA LEU A 83 20.44 -5.19 -13.58
C LEU A 83 21.76 -4.96 -12.85
N ASP A 84 21.66 -4.63 -11.56
CA ASP A 84 22.78 -4.61 -10.62
C ASP A 84 22.72 -5.87 -9.75
N ALA A 85 23.78 -6.67 -9.84
CA ALA A 85 23.95 -7.94 -9.13
C ALA A 85 25.15 -7.92 -8.17
N ASP A 86 25.77 -6.76 -7.92
CA ASP A 86 27.00 -6.65 -7.13
C ASP A 86 26.77 -7.08 -5.67
N ALA A 87 25.57 -6.86 -5.15
CA ALA A 87 25.15 -7.23 -3.80
C ALA A 87 24.32 -8.55 -3.75
N ALA A 88 24.47 -9.44 -4.73
CA ALA A 88 23.74 -10.71 -4.76
C ALA A 88 23.78 -11.43 -3.38
N PRO A 89 22.64 -11.95 -2.88
CA PRO A 89 21.36 -12.17 -3.58
C PRO A 89 20.39 -10.97 -3.60
N PHE A 90 20.83 -9.77 -3.24
CA PHE A 90 20.01 -8.54 -3.29
C PHE A 90 20.14 -7.87 -4.66
N TYR A 91 19.35 -8.34 -5.63
CA TYR A 91 19.33 -7.78 -6.98
C TYR A 91 18.57 -6.45 -7.04
N ARG A 92 19.10 -5.49 -7.79
CA ARG A 92 18.42 -4.23 -8.10
C ARG A 92 18.17 -4.15 -9.60
N TRP A 93 16.99 -3.71 -9.98
CA TRP A 93 16.59 -3.57 -11.38
C TRP A 93 16.33 -2.10 -11.68
N PHE A 94 16.80 -1.65 -12.85
CA PHE A 94 16.58 -0.31 -13.38
C PHE A 94 17.12 0.80 -12.44
N VAL A 95 18.38 0.67 -12.05
CA VAL A 95 19.07 1.58 -11.11
C VAL A 95 19.04 3.02 -11.62
N ASP A 96 18.71 3.96 -10.72
CA ASP A 96 18.52 5.39 -10.98
C ASP A 96 17.34 5.75 -11.91
N GLY A 97 16.62 4.74 -12.41
CA GLY A 97 15.45 4.94 -13.25
C GLY A 97 14.26 5.39 -12.42
N GLN A 98 13.64 6.50 -12.81
CA GLN A 98 12.47 7.02 -12.10
C GLN A 98 11.17 6.66 -12.81
N THR A 99 10.15 6.27 -12.03
CA THR A 99 8.81 5.98 -12.52
C THR A 99 7.75 6.26 -11.45
N ASN A 100 6.48 5.98 -11.73
CA ASN A 100 5.42 5.92 -10.72
C ASN A 100 4.37 4.90 -11.14
N ALA A 101 3.94 4.04 -10.21
CA ALA A 101 2.99 2.96 -10.51
C ALA A 101 1.59 3.52 -10.78
N CYS A 102 1.14 4.49 -9.98
CA CYS A 102 -0.14 5.17 -10.17
C CYS A 102 -0.20 5.90 -11.53
N PHE A 103 0.88 6.58 -11.92
CA PHE A 103 0.96 7.23 -13.24
C PHE A 103 0.72 6.22 -14.38
N ASN A 104 1.37 5.06 -14.30
CA ASN A 104 1.23 4.00 -15.28
C ASN A 104 -0.13 3.28 -15.20
N LEU A 105 -0.76 3.21 -14.04
CA LEU A 105 -2.07 2.58 -13.90
C LEU A 105 -3.23 3.51 -14.27
N LEU A 106 -3.02 4.84 -14.30
CA LEU A 106 -4.11 5.82 -14.48
C LEU A 106 -3.76 6.98 -15.41
N ASP A 107 -2.82 7.84 -15.00
CA ASP A 107 -2.54 9.11 -15.67
C ASP A 107 -2.28 8.93 -17.17
N ARG A 108 -1.45 7.93 -17.55
CA ARG A 108 -1.17 7.63 -18.97
C ARG A 108 -2.41 7.27 -19.79
N HIS A 109 -3.42 6.67 -19.16
CA HIS A 109 -4.66 6.28 -19.84
C HIS A 109 -5.54 7.50 -20.10
N VAL A 110 -5.59 8.45 -19.16
CA VAL A 110 -6.27 9.73 -19.37
C VAL A 110 -5.53 10.54 -20.46
N LEU A 111 -4.19 10.64 -20.36
CA LEU A 111 -3.36 11.36 -21.33
C LEU A 111 -3.44 10.78 -22.76
N SER A 112 -3.69 9.49 -22.90
CA SER A 112 -3.93 8.83 -24.20
C SER A 112 -5.37 8.92 -24.70
N GLY A 113 -6.19 9.79 -24.10
CA GLY A 113 -7.56 10.08 -24.54
C GLY A 113 -8.58 9.02 -24.15
N ARG A 114 -8.29 8.21 -23.11
CA ARG A 114 -9.19 7.17 -22.58
C ARG A 114 -9.80 7.56 -21.25
N GLY A 115 -9.81 8.85 -20.92
CA GLY A 115 -10.28 9.32 -19.63
C GLY A 115 -11.71 8.88 -19.31
N LYS A 116 -12.57 8.78 -20.33
CA LYS A 116 -13.97 8.35 -20.21
C LYS A 116 -14.17 6.84 -20.29
N ASN A 117 -13.13 6.06 -20.59
CA ASN A 117 -13.22 4.61 -20.62
C ASN A 117 -13.37 4.08 -19.20
N GLN A 118 -14.10 2.97 -19.06
CA GLN A 118 -14.32 2.30 -17.78
C GLN A 118 -12.98 1.72 -17.27
N ALA A 119 -12.56 2.16 -16.10
CA ALA A 119 -11.35 1.69 -15.42
C ALA A 119 -11.66 0.60 -14.38
N LEU A 120 -12.79 0.70 -13.69
CA LEU A 120 -13.17 -0.21 -12.61
C LEU A 120 -14.67 -0.48 -12.60
N VAL A 121 -15.03 -1.73 -12.34
CA VAL A 121 -16.39 -2.17 -12.02
C VAL A 121 -16.37 -2.71 -10.61
N PHE A 122 -17.20 -2.15 -9.76
CA PHE A 122 -17.40 -2.63 -8.40
C PHE A 122 -18.80 -3.22 -8.26
N GLU A 123 -18.84 -4.39 -7.65
CA GLU A 123 -20.06 -5.10 -7.31
C GLU A 123 -20.05 -5.39 -5.81
N GLY A 124 -21.08 -4.90 -5.10
CA GLY A 124 -21.25 -5.20 -3.68
C GLY A 124 -21.82 -6.59 -3.46
N ASP A 125 -21.46 -7.22 -2.34
CA ASP A 125 -21.81 -8.60 -1.98
C ASP A 125 -23.32 -8.92 -1.97
N ARG A 126 -24.18 -7.98 -1.54
CA ARG A 126 -25.62 -8.23 -1.40
C ARG A 126 -26.29 -8.38 -2.77
N TRP A 127 -27.16 -9.37 -2.89
CA TRP A 127 -27.84 -9.74 -4.13
C TRP A 127 -29.36 -9.54 -4.06
N ASP A 128 -29.95 -8.98 -5.12
CA ASP A 128 -31.40 -8.87 -5.30
C ASP A 128 -31.84 -9.82 -6.43
N PRO A 129 -32.55 -10.92 -6.12
CA PRO A 129 -32.98 -11.90 -7.12
C PRO A 129 -34.05 -11.36 -8.09
N SER A 130 -34.71 -10.25 -7.77
CA SER A 130 -35.77 -9.68 -8.62
C SER A 130 -35.24 -8.80 -9.76
N LYS A 131 -33.99 -8.32 -9.66
CA LYS A 131 -33.34 -7.51 -10.71
C LYS A 131 -33.19 -8.28 -12.03
N ASN A 132 -32.96 -7.53 -13.11
CA ASN A 132 -32.67 -8.08 -14.45
C ASN A 132 -33.74 -9.05 -14.96
N GLU A 133 -35.01 -8.70 -14.77
CA GLU A 133 -36.18 -9.50 -15.15
C GLU A 133 -36.21 -10.86 -14.42
N GLY A 134 -35.83 -10.88 -13.14
CA GLY A 134 -35.80 -12.09 -12.31
C GLY A 134 -34.55 -12.96 -12.48
N ARG A 135 -33.51 -12.48 -13.18
CA ARG A 135 -32.22 -13.16 -13.30
C ARG A 135 -31.26 -12.83 -12.16
N GLY A 136 -31.62 -11.86 -11.32
CA GLY A 136 -30.83 -11.38 -10.22
C GLY A 136 -29.77 -10.35 -10.62
N GLY A 137 -29.33 -9.57 -9.64
CA GLY A 137 -28.23 -8.62 -9.79
C GLY A 137 -27.78 -8.11 -8.42
N PRO A 138 -26.61 -7.45 -8.36
CA PRO A 138 -26.14 -6.88 -7.11
C PRO A 138 -27.05 -5.75 -6.64
N VAL A 139 -27.22 -5.61 -5.32
CA VAL A 139 -27.97 -4.50 -4.73
C VAL A 139 -27.27 -3.18 -5.04
N PHE A 140 -25.94 -3.15 -4.93
CA PHE A 140 -25.09 -2.01 -5.23
C PHE A 140 -24.05 -2.40 -6.27
N GLU A 141 -23.97 -1.61 -7.33
CA GLU A 141 -22.91 -1.68 -8.33
C GLU A 141 -22.47 -0.25 -8.66
N GLN A 142 -21.19 -0.08 -8.99
CA GLN A 142 -20.64 1.19 -9.43
C GLN A 142 -19.61 0.97 -10.53
N ARG A 143 -19.62 1.83 -11.54
CA ARG A 143 -18.64 1.83 -12.63
C ARG A 143 -17.91 3.17 -12.59
N LEU A 144 -16.58 3.12 -12.64
CA LEU A 144 -15.74 4.30 -12.63
C LEU A 144 -14.94 4.37 -13.92
N SER A 145 -14.98 5.53 -14.57
CA SER A 145 -14.05 5.89 -15.63
C SER A 145 -12.66 6.20 -15.07
N TYR A 146 -11.65 6.22 -15.94
CA TYR A 146 -10.29 6.63 -15.55
C TYR A 146 -10.26 8.04 -14.92
N ARG A 147 -11.09 8.97 -15.41
CA ARG A 147 -11.19 10.33 -14.86
C ARG A 147 -11.79 10.36 -13.46
N GLU A 148 -12.91 9.67 -13.27
CA GLU A 148 -13.55 9.60 -11.96
C GLU A 148 -12.60 8.96 -10.94
N LEU A 149 -11.95 7.86 -11.32
CA LEU A 149 -10.98 7.17 -10.48
C LEU A 149 -9.78 8.07 -10.14
N LEU A 150 -9.22 8.78 -11.12
CA LEU A 150 -8.07 9.68 -10.91
C LEU A 150 -8.38 10.78 -9.88
N VAL A 151 -9.61 11.28 -9.85
CA VAL A 151 -10.02 12.30 -8.87
C VAL A 151 -10.13 11.71 -7.48
N GLU A 152 -10.81 10.57 -7.33
CA GLU A 152 -10.94 9.93 -6.02
C GLU A 152 -9.54 9.73 -5.42
N ILE A 153 -8.59 9.31 -6.24
CA ILE A 153 -7.20 9.08 -5.85
C ILE A 153 -6.46 10.37 -5.52
N ALA A 154 -6.64 11.43 -6.31
CA ALA A 154 -6.05 12.74 -6.01
C ALA A 154 -6.56 13.30 -4.67
N LEU A 155 -7.85 13.16 -4.38
CA LEU A 155 -8.43 13.52 -3.09
C LEU A 155 -7.86 12.68 -1.95
N ARG A 156 -7.76 11.34 -2.09
CA ARG A 156 -7.18 10.48 -1.05
C ARG A 156 -5.69 10.75 -0.86
N ALA A 157 -4.95 11.07 -1.93
CA ALA A 157 -3.56 11.49 -1.83
C ALA A 157 -3.44 12.79 -1.02
N ARG A 158 -4.33 13.76 -1.25
CA ARG A 158 -4.38 14.99 -0.45
C ARG A 158 -4.73 14.71 1.02
N VAL A 159 -5.64 13.78 1.30
CA VAL A 159 -5.92 13.29 2.66
C VAL A 159 -4.67 12.69 3.30
N LEU A 160 -3.93 11.82 2.61
CA LEU A 160 -2.69 11.25 3.17
C LEU A 160 -1.66 12.36 3.49
N LYS A 161 -1.53 13.38 2.63
CA LYS A 161 -0.65 14.53 2.91
C LYS A 161 -1.14 15.37 4.10
N SER A 162 -2.45 15.57 4.27
CA SER A 162 -2.99 16.32 5.42
C SER A 162 -2.79 15.57 6.74
N LEU A 163 -2.63 14.24 6.70
CA LEU A 163 -2.20 13.40 7.82
C LEU A 163 -0.67 13.36 8.00
N ASN A 164 0.07 14.25 7.33
CA ASN A 164 1.54 14.37 7.36
C ASN A 164 2.28 13.13 6.86
N LEU A 165 1.73 12.42 5.87
CA LEU A 165 2.43 11.34 5.19
C LEU A 165 3.18 11.86 3.98
N SER A 166 4.44 11.41 3.84
CA SER A 166 5.30 11.67 2.69
C SER A 166 5.87 10.38 2.12
N ALA A 167 6.55 10.47 0.97
CA ALA A 167 7.24 9.33 0.38
C ALA A 167 8.10 8.59 1.42
N GLY A 168 7.96 7.26 1.47
CA GLY A 168 8.72 6.40 2.38
C GLY A 168 8.04 6.16 3.74
N ASP A 169 6.98 6.91 4.05
CA ASP A 169 6.08 6.56 5.15
C ASP A 169 5.26 5.33 4.83
N ARG A 170 4.83 4.62 5.88
CA ARG A 170 4.04 3.41 5.76
C ARG A 170 2.62 3.62 6.26
N ILE A 171 1.67 2.99 5.56
CA ILE A 171 0.28 2.84 6.00
C ILE A 171 -0.10 1.37 6.02
N ALA A 172 -0.99 0.99 6.94
CA ALA A 172 -1.59 -0.33 6.97
C ALA A 172 -3.06 -0.25 6.55
N LEU A 173 -3.49 -1.17 5.70
CA LEU A 173 -4.88 -1.27 5.25
C LEU A 173 -5.51 -2.51 5.86
N ASN A 174 -6.61 -2.35 6.59
CA ASN A 174 -7.47 -3.43 7.04
C ASN A 174 -8.92 -3.12 6.61
N LEU A 175 -9.18 -3.30 5.32
CA LEU A 175 -10.44 -2.99 4.66
C LEU A 175 -11.03 -4.26 4.03
N PRO A 176 -12.37 -4.35 3.90
CA PRO A 176 -12.99 -5.31 2.98
C PRO A 176 -12.65 -4.93 1.53
N ASN A 177 -12.93 -5.83 0.59
CA ASN A 177 -12.74 -5.59 -0.85
C ASN A 177 -13.79 -4.58 -1.36
N ILE A 178 -13.51 -3.29 -1.19
CA ILE A 178 -14.35 -2.14 -1.54
C ILE A 178 -13.55 -1.07 -2.28
N LEU A 179 -14.25 -0.16 -2.97
CA LEU A 179 -13.64 0.91 -3.77
C LEU A 179 -12.63 1.76 -2.99
N GLU A 180 -12.92 2.07 -1.73
CA GLU A 180 -12.07 2.91 -0.89
C GLU A 180 -10.70 2.29 -0.64
N GLN A 181 -10.60 0.96 -0.62
CA GLN A 181 -9.31 0.29 -0.53
C GLN A 181 -8.46 0.57 -1.77
N ILE A 182 -9.05 0.51 -2.96
CA ILE A 182 -8.38 0.83 -4.23
C ILE A 182 -7.97 2.31 -4.25
N PHE A 183 -8.84 3.21 -3.79
CA PHE A 183 -8.53 4.64 -3.75
C PHE A 183 -7.32 4.95 -2.87
N TYR A 184 -7.26 4.38 -1.66
CA TYR A 184 -6.12 4.61 -0.76
C TYR A 184 -4.85 3.89 -1.20
N ILE A 185 -4.95 2.70 -1.79
CA ILE A 185 -3.79 2.02 -2.39
C ILE A 185 -3.18 2.89 -3.48
N LEU A 186 -3.97 3.31 -4.46
CA LEU A 186 -3.45 4.08 -5.58
C LEU A 186 -3.01 5.49 -5.17
N ALA A 187 -3.64 6.09 -4.15
CA ALA A 187 -3.19 7.33 -3.54
C ALA A 187 -1.82 7.18 -2.87
N ALA A 188 -1.58 6.07 -2.16
CA ALA A 188 -0.28 5.79 -1.56
C ALA A 188 0.80 5.64 -2.64
N GLN A 189 0.51 4.87 -3.69
CA GLN A 189 1.40 4.72 -4.85
C GLN A 189 1.71 6.06 -5.53
N ARG A 190 0.72 6.96 -5.65
CA ARG A 190 0.90 8.29 -6.25
C ARG A 190 1.92 9.14 -5.48
N LEU A 191 1.97 9.00 -4.16
CA LEU A 191 2.84 9.78 -3.27
C LEU A 191 4.17 9.10 -2.94
N GLY A 192 4.39 7.86 -3.38
CA GLY A 192 5.52 7.04 -2.91
C GLY A 192 5.39 6.61 -1.44
N VAL A 193 4.17 6.64 -0.88
CA VAL A 193 3.84 6.06 0.43
C VAL A 193 3.71 4.55 0.26
N ILE A 194 4.32 3.81 1.17
CA ILE A 194 4.40 2.35 1.12
C ILE A 194 3.19 1.78 1.86
N TYR A 195 2.37 0.97 1.21
CA TYR A 195 1.20 0.36 1.86
C TYR A 195 1.44 -1.10 2.22
N THR A 196 0.80 -1.56 3.30
CA THR A 196 0.70 -2.99 3.61
C THR A 196 -0.77 -3.40 3.71
N PRO A 197 -1.29 -4.20 2.74
CA PRO A 197 -2.64 -4.73 2.82
C PRO A 197 -2.67 -5.91 3.80
N VAL A 198 -3.59 -5.85 4.76
CA VAL A 198 -3.79 -6.87 5.79
C VAL A 198 -5.21 -7.41 5.70
N PHE A 199 -5.32 -8.64 5.19
CA PHE A 199 -6.60 -9.32 4.99
C PHE A 199 -7.46 -9.35 6.26
N GLY A 200 -8.75 -9.02 6.09
CA GLY A 200 -9.75 -8.94 7.16
C GLY A 200 -10.12 -10.28 7.83
N GLY A 201 -9.55 -11.40 7.42
CA GLY A 201 -9.74 -12.69 8.11
C GLY A 201 -8.69 -13.01 9.18
N PHE A 202 -7.64 -12.19 9.32
CA PHE A 202 -6.58 -12.42 10.30
C PHE A 202 -6.94 -11.91 11.71
N SER A 203 -6.26 -12.41 12.74
CA SER A 203 -6.48 -11.96 14.11
C SER A 203 -5.98 -10.53 14.35
N ALA A 204 -6.52 -9.86 15.36
CA ALA A 204 -6.04 -8.54 15.79
C ALA A 204 -4.54 -8.52 16.13
N LYS A 205 -4.00 -9.58 16.75
CA LYS A 205 -2.56 -9.76 16.97
C LYS A 205 -1.77 -9.72 15.65
N THR A 206 -2.27 -10.45 14.66
CA THR A 206 -1.66 -10.58 13.33
C THR A 206 -1.64 -9.24 12.59
N LEU A 207 -2.69 -8.43 12.75
CA LEU A 207 -2.73 -7.05 12.28
C LEU A 207 -1.73 -6.17 13.04
N SER A 208 -1.72 -6.22 14.37
CA SER A 208 -0.80 -5.47 15.23
C SER A 208 0.67 -5.70 14.87
N ASP A 209 1.06 -6.97 14.65
CA ASP A 209 2.40 -7.34 14.22
C ASP A 209 2.80 -6.67 12.90
N ARG A 210 1.89 -6.64 11.93
CA ARG A 210 2.16 -6.03 10.61
C ARG A 210 2.22 -4.52 10.68
N ILE A 211 1.35 -3.89 11.48
CA ILE A 211 1.39 -2.43 11.69
C ILE A 211 2.75 -2.06 12.29
N HIS A 212 3.21 -2.78 13.32
CA HIS A 212 4.48 -2.47 13.97
C HIS A 212 5.69 -2.79 13.08
N ASP A 213 5.75 -3.98 12.48
CA ASP A 213 6.88 -4.42 11.67
C ASP A 213 7.05 -3.58 10.40
N ALA A 214 5.95 -3.20 9.73
CA ALA A 214 6.00 -2.24 8.63
C ALA A 214 6.34 -0.82 9.11
N GLY A 215 6.18 -0.53 10.41
CA GLY A 215 6.29 0.81 10.96
C GLY A 215 5.24 1.76 10.39
N ALA A 216 4.00 1.28 10.25
CA ALA A 216 2.89 2.07 9.75
C ALA A 216 2.52 3.21 10.71
N LYS A 217 2.39 4.43 10.17
CA LYS A 217 2.02 5.63 10.94
C LYS A 217 0.50 5.82 11.02
N VAL A 218 -0.22 5.33 10.01
CA VAL A 218 -1.68 5.44 9.86
C VAL A 218 -2.25 4.07 9.50
N VAL A 219 -3.40 3.74 10.10
CA VAL A 219 -4.20 2.59 9.73
C VAL A 219 -5.45 3.07 9.00
N ILE A 220 -5.81 2.41 7.91
CA ILE A 220 -7.04 2.67 7.16
C ILE A 220 -7.91 1.43 7.25
N THR A 221 -9.11 1.58 7.79
CA THR A 221 -10.08 0.50 8.04
C THR A 221 -11.51 0.96 7.73
N ALA A 222 -12.50 0.09 7.96
CA ALA A 222 -13.91 0.39 7.78
C ALA A 222 -14.72 0.06 9.05
N ASP A 223 -15.91 0.65 9.16
CA ASP A 223 -16.90 0.24 10.16
C ASP A 223 -17.23 -1.26 10.04
N GLY A 224 -17.35 -1.76 8.81
CA GLY A 224 -17.52 -3.18 8.50
C GLY A 224 -17.46 -3.47 7.00
N GLY A 225 -17.74 -4.72 6.66
CA GLY A 225 -17.95 -5.22 5.30
C GLY A 225 -19.25 -6.01 5.21
N TYR A 226 -19.71 -6.29 3.99
CA TYR A 226 -20.75 -7.28 3.74
C TYR A 226 -20.10 -8.57 3.21
N ARG A 227 -20.48 -9.72 3.77
CA ARG A 227 -20.09 -11.04 3.27
C ARG A 227 -21.28 -11.98 3.40
N ASN A 228 -21.69 -12.59 2.29
CA ASN A 228 -22.87 -13.46 2.23
C ASN A 228 -24.14 -12.77 2.77
N ALA A 229 -24.30 -11.49 2.43
CA ALA A 229 -25.35 -10.58 2.92
C ALA A 229 -25.35 -10.28 4.43
N GLU A 230 -24.36 -10.77 5.18
CA GLU A 230 -24.19 -10.47 6.60
C GLU A 230 -23.20 -9.33 6.80
N VAL A 231 -23.42 -8.55 7.87
CA VAL A 231 -22.47 -7.50 8.25
C VAL A 231 -21.34 -8.10 9.07
N VAL A 232 -20.11 -7.88 8.61
CA VAL A 232 -18.89 -8.27 9.31
C VAL A 232 -18.22 -7.01 9.87
N PRO A 233 -18.14 -6.83 11.20
CA PRO A 233 -17.46 -5.68 11.78
C PRO A 233 -15.94 -5.74 11.54
N TYR A 234 -15.34 -4.62 11.10
CA TYR A 234 -13.91 -4.54 10.82
C TYR A 234 -13.15 -3.82 11.93
N LYS A 235 -13.40 -2.52 12.11
CA LYS A 235 -12.68 -1.70 13.09
C LYS A 235 -12.70 -2.30 14.50
N SER A 236 -13.89 -2.62 15.01
CA SER A 236 -14.08 -3.12 16.38
C SER A 236 -13.54 -4.54 16.59
N THR A 237 -13.49 -5.36 15.54
CA THR A 237 -12.99 -6.74 15.60
C THR A 237 -11.47 -6.81 15.47
N TYR A 238 -10.89 -5.96 14.62
CA TYR A 238 -9.49 -6.07 14.20
C TYR A 238 -8.67 -4.87 14.64
N THR A 239 -8.99 -3.68 14.15
CA THR A 239 -8.13 -2.50 14.32
C THR A 239 -8.07 -2.02 15.77
N ASP A 240 -9.21 -1.92 16.47
CA ASP A 240 -9.22 -1.47 17.86
C ASP A 240 -8.46 -2.45 18.77
N PRO A 241 -8.76 -3.77 18.77
CA PRO A 241 -7.99 -4.70 19.60
C PRO A 241 -6.51 -4.78 19.19
N ALA A 242 -6.17 -4.60 17.92
CA ALA A 242 -4.77 -4.60 17.45
C ALA A 242 -3.95 -3.45 18.04
N LEU A 243 -4.56 -2.29 18.24
CA LEU A 243 -3.92 -1.08 18.76
C LEU A 243 -4.03 -0.97 20.29
N ASP A 244 -5.10 -1.48 20.88
CA ASP A 244 -5.39 -1.32 22.30
C ASP A 244 -4.82 -2.47 23.15
N ASN A 245 -4.93 -3.73 22.70
CA ASN A 245 -4.53 -4.89 23.50
C ASN A 245 -3.05 -5.24 23.35
N TYR A 246 -2.44 -4.88 22.21
CA TYR A 246 -1.08 -5.25 21.86
C TYR A 246 -0.17 -4.03 21.76
N VAL A 247 1.06 -4.16 22.27
CA VAL A 247 2.09 -3.10 22.22
C VAL A 247 3.36 -3.60 21.55
N PRO A 248 4.13 -2.73 20.87
CA PRO A 248 5.45 -3.07 20.36
C PRO A 248 6.36 -3.68 21.44
N ARG A 249 6.95 -4.85 21.16
CA ARG A 249 7.88 -5.50 22.10
C ARG A 249 9.02 -4.57 22.56
N PRO A 250 9.70 -3.81 21.68
CA PRO A 250 10.77 -2.91 22.10
C PRO A 250 10.30 -1.85 23.10
N ALA A 251 9.11 -1.27 22.88
CA ALA A 251 8.55 -0.24 23.76
C ALA A 251 8.14 -0.83 25.12
N ALA A 252 7.56 -2.04 25.13
CA ALA A 252 7.20 -2.72 26.37
C ALA A 252 8.45 -3.09 27.21
N LEU A 253 9.51 -3.59 26.56
CA LEU A 253 10.78 -3.91 27.23
C LEU A 253 11.50 -2.66 27.71
N GLN A 254 11.40 -1.54 26.98
CA GLN A 254 11.94 -0.26 27.43
C GLN A 254 11.25 0.22 28.72
N ALA A 255 9.92 0.25 28.73
CA ALA A 255 9.15 0.65 29.92
C ALA A 255 9.46 -0.23 31.14
N LEU A 256 9.60 -1.55 30.91
CA LEU A 256 10.06 -2.49 31.94
C LEU A 256 11.46 -2.13 32.44
N SER A 257 12.42 -1.97 31.53
CA SER A 257 13.83 -1.69 31.86
C SER A 257 13.98 -0.40 32.69
N GLU A 258 13.32 0.68 32.27
CA GLU A 258 13.33 1.96 32.98
C GLU A 258 12.75 1.82 34.39
N THR A 259 11.64 1.09 34.51
CA THR A 259 11.01 0.82 35.82
C THR A 259 11.95 0.01 36.72
N LEU A 260 12.51 -1.10 36.23
CA LEU A 260 13.43 -1.96 36.98
C LEU A 260 14.65 -1.17 37.46
N LYS A 261 15.30 -0.41 36.57
CA LYS A 261 16.49 0.41 36.90
C LYS A 261 16.19 1.51 37.93
N SER A 262 14.98 2.04 37.95
CA SER A 262 14.57 3.06 38.93
C SER A 262 14.29 2.49 40.33
N ARG A 263 13.97 1.20 40.44
CA ARG A 263 13.49 0.57 41.69
C ARG A 263 14.44 -0.47 42.28
N LEU A 264 15.37 -1.01 41.50
CA LEU A 264 16.24 -2.11 41.90
C LEU A 264 17.73 -1.80 41.70
N PRO A 265 18.63 -2.50 42.41
CA PRO A 265 20.06 -2.49 42.10
C PRO A 265 20.32 -2.90 40.64
N ALA A 266 21.34 -2.30 40.02
CA ALA A 266 21.62 -2.45 38.60
C ALA A 266 21.79 -3.92 38.15
N ASP A 267 22.45 -4.73 38.96
CA ASP A 267 22.68 -6.15 38.66
C ASP A 267 21.39 -6.98 38.70
N VAL A 268 20.47 -6.65 39.62
CA VAL A 268 19.16 -7.31 39.72
C VAL A 268 18.28 -6.89 38.55
N ALA A 269 18.22 -5.59 38.25
CA ALA A 269 17.46 -5.05 37.14
C ALA A 269 17.88 -5.67 35.80
N GLU A 270 19.18 -5.76 35.53
CA GLU A 270 19.73 -6.33 34.29
C GLU A 270 19.41 -7.83 34.14
N ARG A 271 19.48 -8.60 35.24
CA ARG A 271 19.11 -10.02 35.24
C ARG A 271 17.62 -10.22 34.92
N LEU A 272 16.74 -9.47 35.58
CA LEU A 272 15.29 -9.57 35.36
C LEU A 272 14.91 -9.12 33.94
N GLU A 273 15.50 -8.02 33.47
CA GLU A 273 15.32 -7.52 32.10
C GLU A 273 15.68 -8.60 31.07
N THR A 274 16.85 -9.23 31.24
CA THR A 274 17.33 -10.27 30.33
C THR A 274 16.40 -11.49 30.31
N GLN A 275 15.98 -11.97 31.49
CA GLN A 275 15.06 -13.12 31.59
C GLN A 275 13.73 -12.86 30.90
N VAL A 276 13.14 -11.68 31.10
CA VAL A 276 11.88 -11.32 30.43
C VAL A 276 12.08 -11.13 28.93
N ALA A 277 13.15 -10.44 28.52
CA ALA A 277 13.45 -10.18 27.12
C ALA A 277 13.69 -11.47 26.31
N GLU A 278 14.33 -12.48 26.91
CA GLU A 278 14.54 -13.81 26.35
C GLU A 278 13.23 -14.60 26.24
N ALA A 279 12.39 -14.56 27.27
CA ALA A 279 11.10 -15.25 27.29
C ALA A 279 10.17 -14.78 26.15
N VAL A 280 10.31 -13.51 25.73
CA VAL A 280 9.49 -12.91 24.65
C VAL A 280 10.27 -12.67 23.35
N ALA A 281 11.44 -13.27 23.16
CA ALA A 281 12.32 -13.02 22.00
C ALA A 281 11.70 -13.35 20.63
N GLY A 282 10.61 -14.12 20.62
CA GLY A 282 9.84 -14.49 19.44
C GLY A 282 8.85 -13.42 18.94
N GLU A 283 8.45 -12.49 19.80
CA GLU A 283 7.27 -11.68 19.53
C GLU A 283 7.61 -10.35 18.86
N ILE A 284 6.73 -9.87 17.98
CA ILE A 284 6.81 -8.54 17.37
C ILE A 284 6.04 -7.55 18.26
N THR A 285 4.77 -7.84 18.53
CA THR A 285 3.97 -7.17 19.56
C THR A 285 3.59 -8.13 20.69
N LEU A 286 3.20 -7.58 21.85
CA LEU A 286 2.92 -8.33 23.08
C LEU A 286 1.63 -7.86 23.72
N GLU A 287 0.93 -8.74 24.43
CA GLU A 287 0.01 -8.28 25.46
C GLU A 287 0.83 -7.79 26.65
N ARG A 288 0.36 -6.75 27.33
CA ARG A 288 1.01 -6.26 28.57
C ARG A 288 1.05 -7.35 29.64
N ALA A 289 0.07 -8.25 29.63
CA ALA A 289 0.00 -9.40 30.52
C ALA A 289 1.14 -10.40 30.30
N ASP A 290 1.68 -10.53 29.08
CA ASP A 290 2.83 -11.40 28.81
C ASP A 290 4.06 -10.92 29.57
N VAL A 291 4.35 -9.62 29.50
CA VAL A 291 5.47 -9.00 30.23
C VAL A 291 5.29 -9.19 31.74
N MET A 292 4.08 -8.95 32.25
CA MET A 292 3.77 -9.12 33.68
C MET A 292 3.88 -10.56 34.16
N ARG A 293 3.49 -11.53 33.32
CA ARG A 293 3.59 -12.96 33.59
C ARG A 293 5.06 -13.39 33.68
N GLU A 294 5.86 -13.04 32.68
CA GLU A 294 7.28 -13.41 32.64
C GLU A 294 8.09 -12.70 33.73
N LEU A 295 7.76 -11.44 34.04
CA LEU A 295 8.35 -10.74 35.20
C LEU A 295 8.03 -11.45 36.52
N GLY A 296 6.80 -11.96 36.69
CA GLY A 296 6.42 -12.74 37.87
C GLY A 296 7.29 -13.99 38.03
N LEU A 297 7.46 -14.76 36.96
CA LEU A 297 8.30 -15.96 36.94
C LEU A 297 9.79 -15.66 37.21
N ALA A 298 10.28 -14.52 36.71
CA ALA A 298 11.64 -14.05 36.98
C ALA A 298 11.84 -13.68 38.45
N LEU A 299 10.88 -12.96 39.04
CA LEU A 299 10.91 -12.53 40.44
C LEU A 299 10.82 -13.70 41.43
N GLU A 300 10.10 -14.78 41.10
CA GLU A 300 10.05 -16.00 41.93
C GLU A 300 11.43 -16.66 42.13
N ARG A 301 12.34 -16.45 41.17
CA ARG A 301 13.70 -16.99 41.21
C ARG A 301 14.69 -16.05 41.89
N GLU A 302 14.32 -14.78 42.06
CA GLU A 302 15.18 -13.77 42.68
C GLU A 302 15.20 -13.93 44.21
N ARG A 303 16.41 -14.11 44.76
CA ARG A 303 16.61 -14.24 46.20
C ARG A 303 17.25 -12.96 46.73
N GLY A 304 16.60 -12.34 47.71
CA GLY A 304 17.17 -11.17 48.42
C GLY A 304 16.40 -9.85 48.24
N THR A 305 15.33 -9.83 47.44
CA THR A 305 14.42 -8.68 47.36
C THR A 305 13.25 -8.86 48.33
N ALA A 306 12.94 -7.84 49.12
CA ALA A 306 11.85 -7.90 50.09
C ALA A 306 10.47 -8.03 49.40
N PRO A 307 9.52 -8.81 49.94
CA PRO A 307 8.19 -9.01 49.35
C PRO A 307 7.43 -7.70 49.07
N GLU A 308 7.61 -6.69 49.91
CA GLU A 308 6.98 -5.37 49.77
C GLU A 308 7.50 -4.63 48.54
N ILE A 309 8.82 -4.70 48.30
CA ILE A 309 9.46 -4.09 47.12
C ILE A 309 8.99 -4.80 45.85
N ILE A 310 8.84 -6.13 45.88
CA ILE A 310 8.32 -6.92 44.76
C ILE A 310 6.88 -6.51 44.42
N ALA A 311 6.03 -6.33 45.44
CA ALA A 311 4.65 -5.90 45.24
C ALA A 311 4.57 -4.50 44.62
N GLU A 312 5.31 -3.53 45.17
CA GLU A 312 5.35 -2.15 44.66
C GLU A 312 5.92 -2.10 43.23
N LEU A 313 6.96 -2.87 42.95
CA LEU A 313 7.55 -2.98 41.62
C LEU A 313 6.52 -3.48 40.60
N ARG A 314 5.81 -4.57 40.90
CA ARG A 314 4.78 -5.12 39.99
C ARG A 314 3.66 -4.13 39.72
N THR A 315 3.22 -3.39 40.73
CA THR A 315 2.24 -2.31 40.56
C THR A 315 2.77 -1.20 39.65
N THR A 316 4.02 -0.78 39.86
CA THR A 316 4.65 0.26 39.04
C THR A 316 4.80 -0.19 37.58
N VAL A 317 5.34 -1.40 37.34
CA VAL A 317 5.50 -1.94 35.98
C VAL A 317 4.14 -2.05 35.27
N ALA A 318 3.09 -2.53 35.96
CA ALA A 318 1.77 -2.61 35.37
C ALA A 318 1.23 -1.23 34.94
N SER A 319 1.46 -0.20 35.77
CA SER A 319 1.07 1.17 35.46
C SER A 319 1.83 1.73 34.26
N GLU A 320 3.15 1.56 34.22
CA GLU A 320 3.98 2.04 33.10
C GLU A 320 3.64 1.32 31.79
N LEU A 321 3.44 -0.01 31.84
CA LEU A 321 3.00 -0.77 30.67
C LEU A 321 1.64 -0.33 30.15
N ALA A 322 0.70 0.05 31.02
CA ALA A 322 -0.60 0.58 30.61
C ALA A 322 -0.48 1.88 29.79
N GLY A 323 0.58 2.66 30.01
CA GLY A 323 0.89 3.87 29.24
C GLY A 323 1.57 3.61 27.88
N VAL A 324 2.13 2.42 27.66
CA VAL A 324 2.76 2.06 26.38
C VAL A 324 1.67 1.93 25.30
N SER A 325 1.91 2.48 24.11
CA SER A 325 0.94 2.46 23.00
C SER A 325 1.63 2.25 21.65
N HIS A 326 0.84 1.99 20.61
CA HIS A 326 1.33 1.94 19.24
C HIS A 326 1.69 3.35 18.72
N ALA A 327 2.64 3.44 17.80
CA ALA A 327 2.99 4.70 17.11
C ALA A 327 1.89 5.28 16.20
N VAL A 328 0.75 4.59 16.07
CA VAL A 328 -0.36 5.02 15.21
C VAL A 328 -1.14 6.13 15.91
N THR A 329 -1.13 7.32 15.33
CA THR A 329 -1.81 8.51 15.88
C THR A 329 -3.12 8.83 15.17
N ASN A 330 -3.32 8.28 13.96
CA ASN A 330 -4.53 8.47 13.18
C ASN A 330 -5.01 7.12 12.61
N VAL A 331 -6.31 6.88 12.73
CA VAL A 331 -7.01 5.76 12.10
C VAL A 331 -8.08 6.34 11.18
N VAL A 332 -7.95 6.10 9.88
CA VAL A 332 -8.95 6.50 8.89
C VAL A 332 -10.02 5.42 8.81
N VAL A 333 -11.27 5.78 9.04
CA VAL A 333 -12.41 4.86 9.06
C VAL A 333 -13.34 5.14 7.89
N VAL A 334 -13.53 4.16 7.02
CA VAL A 334 -14.52 4.19 5.95
C VAL A 334 -15.89 3.82 6.53
N ARG A 335 -16.91 4.62 6.23
CA ARG A 335 -18.31 4.28 6.52
C ARG A 335 -18.87 3.48 5.35
N TYR A 336 -18.97 2.17 5.49
CA TYR A 336 -19.44 1.27 4.43
C TYR A 336 -20.74 0.54 4.81
N THR A 337 -20.82 0.04 6.04
CA THR A 337 -22.01 -0.68 6.51
C THR A 337 -22.99 0.23 7.24
N GLY A 338 -22.53 1.37 7.77
CA GLY A 338 -23.33 2.31 8.53
C GLY A 338 -23.62 1.83 9.96
N ASN A 339 -22.89 0.83 10.44
CA ASN A 339 -23.00 0.35 11.81
C ASN A 339 -22.40 1.34 12.82
N ASP A 340 -22.98 1.37 14.01
CA ASP A 340 -22.40 2.08 15.14
C ASP A 340 -21.07 1.44 15.55
N ILE A 341 -20.05 2.28 15.72
CA ILE A 341 -18.71 1.89 16.19
C ILE A 341 -18.33 2.70 17.42
N VAL A 342 -17.37 2.19 18.20
CA VAL A 342 -16.72 2.99 19.23
C VAL A 342 -15.73 3.93 18.55
N GLU A 343 -15.90 5.23 18.77
CA GLU A 343 -14.99 6.27 18.28
C GLU A 343 -13.97 6.63 19.36
N HIS A 344 -12.69 6.52 19.00
CA HIS A 344 -11.54 6.93 19.79
C HIS A 344 -11.00 8.27 19.28
N SER A 345 -10.19 8.96 20.09
CA SER A 345 -9.60 10.26 19.72
C SER A 345 -8.68 10.20 18.47
N ARG A 346 -8.16 9.01 18.14
CA ARG A 346 -7.35 8.73 16.94
C ARG A 346 -8.19 8.56 15.66
N ASP A 347 -9.49 8.35 15.78
CA ASP A 347 -10.34 7.97 14.65
C ASP A 347 -10.76 9.20 13.83
N ARG A 348 -10.72 9.07 12.51
CA ARG A 348 -11.13 10.09 11.55
C ARG A 348 -11.96 9.43 10.45
N TRP A 349 -13.17 9.92 10.22
CA TRP A 349 -14.01 9.41 9.14
C TRP A 349 -13.43 9.79 7.77
N SER A 350 -13.29 8.80 6.88
CA SER A 350 -12.72 9.02 5.55
C SER A 350 -13.51 10.02 4.72
N HIS A 351 -14.84 10.04 4.82
CA HIS A 351 -15.68 10.97 4.07
C HIS A 351 -15.51 12.42 4.56
N ASP A 352 -15.36 12.62 5.87
CA ASP A 352 -15.08 13.95 6.44
C ASP A 352 -13.70 14.46 6.03
N LEU A 353 -12.68 13.59 6.01
CA LEU A 353 -11.34 13.95 5.54
C LEU A 353 -11.35 14.35 4.06
N VAL A 354 -12.07 13.60 3.22
CA VAL A 354 -12.20 13.90 1.79
C VAL A 354 -12.94 15.22 1.57
N ALA A 355 -14.09 15.41 2.23
CA ALA A 355 -14.85 16.66 2.17
C ALA A 355 -14.03 17.86 2.65
N GLY A 356 -13.17 17.66 3.67
CA GLY A 356 -12.30 18.70 4.21
C GLY A 356 -11.20 19.16 3.26
N VAL A 357 -10.81 18.36 2.27
CA VAL A 357 -9.73 18.70 1.32
C VAL A 357 -10.21 19.06 -0.09
N GLU A 358 -11.49 18.83 -0.39
CA GLU A 358 -12.05 18.97 -1.75
C GLU A 358 -12.01 20.43 -2.25
N ALA A 359 -12.39 21.39 -1.41
CA ALA A 359 -12.41 22.81 -1.82
C ALA A 359 -11.02 23.31 -2.20
N GLU A 360 -9.99 22.94 -1.42
CA GLU A 360 -8.61 23.31 -1.75
C GLU A 360 -8.08 22.56 -2.97
N PHE A 361 -8.47 21.29 -3.14
CA PHE A 361 -8.13 20.52 -4.34
C PHE A 361 -8.68 21.18 -5.60
N LEU A 362 -9.94 21.60 -5.61
CA LEU A 362 -10.56 22.28 -6.75
C LEU A 362 -9.90 23.65 -7.01
N ALA A 363 -9.57 24.39 -5.95
CA ALA A 363 -8.85 25.65 -6.05
C ALA A 363 -7.46 25.48 -6.70
N ASP A 364 -6.68 24.50 -6.25
CA ASP A 364 -5.36 24.20 -6.82
C ASP A 364 -5.45 23.64 -8.25
N ALA A 365 -6.56 22.96 -8.58
CA ALA A 365 -6.86 22.52 -9.93
C ALA A 365 -7.31 23.67 -10.85
N GLY A 366 -7.53 24.88 -10.31
CA GLY A 366 -7.93 26.05 -11.07
C GLY A 366 -9.37 26.01 -11.58
N VAL A 367 -10.26 25.29 -10.89
CA VAL A 367 -11.68 25.11 -11.26
C VAL A 367 -12.60 25.52 -10.12
N ALA A 368 -13.80 26.01 -10.46
CA ALA A 368 -14.75 26.51 -9.45
C ALA A 368 -15.45 25.38 -8.68
N ASP A 369 -15.77 24.29 -9.36
CA ASP A 369 -16.52 23.17 -8.83
C ASP A 369 -16.22 21.88 -9.60
N ARG A 370 -16.80 20.77 -9.11
CA ARG A 370 -16.67 19.45 -9.73
C ARG A 370 -17.20 19.40 -11.16
N ALA A 371 -18.34 20.06 -11.42
CA ALA A 371 -18.96 20.07 -12.74
C ALA A 371 -18.06 20.76 -13.78
N SER A 372 -17.38 21.84 -13.39
CA SER A 372 -16.41 22.55 -14.22
C SER A 372 -15.23 21.64 -14.57
N LEU A 373 -14.71 20.88 -13.61
CA LEU A 373 -13.64 19.91 -13.83
C LEU A 373 -14.07 18.79 -14.80
N ASP A 374 -15.26 18.23 -14.61
CA ASP A 374 -15.79 17.14 -15.43
C ASP A 374 -16.09 17.59 -16.88
N SER A 375 -16.33 18.89 -17.09
CA SER A 375 -16.57 19.46 -18.42
C SER A 375 -15.33 19.60 -19.31
N LEU A 376 -14.13 19.54 -18.72
CA LEU A 376 -12.87 19.65 -19.46
C LEU A 376 -12.65 18.46 -20.40
N ASP A 377 -11.88 18.66 -21.47
CA ASP A 377 -11.33 17.53 -22.23
C ASP A 377 -10.26 16.79 -21.40
N ASP A 378 -9.84 15.62 -21.87
CA ASP A 378 -8.98 14.73 -21.08
C ASP A 378 -7.61 15.36 -20.76
N ASN A 379 -7.05 16.17 -21.66
CA ASN A 379 -5.75 16.81 -21.44
C ASN A 379 -5.85 17.94 -20.41
N ALA A 380 -6.82 18.83 -20.57
CA ALA A 380 -7.07 19.92 -19.64
C ALA A 380 -7.51 19.39 -18.26
N PHE A 381 -8.33 18.33 -18.23
CA PHE A 381 -8.70 17.63 -17.01
C PHE A 381 -7.48 17.06 -16.30
N TRP A 382 -6.66 16.29 -17.00
CA TRP A 382 -5.47 15.68 -16.41
C TRP A 382 -4.52 16.74 -15.87
N LYS A 383 -4.30 17.82 -16.63
CA LYS A 383 -3.46 18.94 -16.21
C LYS A 383 -3.99 19.60 -14.93
N ALA A 384 -5.30 19.82 -14.83
CA ALA A 384 -5.93 20.40 -13.64
C ALA A 384 -5.73 19.50 -12.41
N VAL A 385 -6.00 18.19 -12.53
CA VAL A 385 -5.81 17.23 -11.43
C VAL A 385 -4.31 17.09 -11.07
N GLY A 386 -3.43 17.06 -12.07
CA GLY A 386 -1.98 16.97 -11.89
C GLY A 386 -1.38 18.22 -11.25
N ALA A 387 -1.90 19.42 -11.54
CA ALA A 387 -1.50 20.65 -10.88
C ALA A 387 -1.87 20.63 -9.39
N ALA A 388 -3.07 20.12 -9.05
CA ALA A 388 -3.51 20.00 -7.68
C ALA A 388 -2.80 18.88 -6.91
N MET A 389 -2.51 17.76 -7.58
CA MET A 389 -1.90 16.59 -6.97
C MET A 389 -1.09 15.77 -7.99
N PRO A 390 0.18 16.12 -8.25
CA PRO A 390 1.00 15.41 -9.24
C PRO A 390 1.39 14.01 -8.76
N ALA A 391 1.62 13.09 -9.70
CA ALA A 391 2.26 11.81 -9.39
C ALA A 391 3.75 12.05 -9.09
N VAL A 392 4.24 11.56 -7.95
CA VAL A 392 5.62 11.76 -7.51
C VAL A 392 6.52 10.74 -8.22
N PRO A 393 7.51 11.17 -9.03
CA PRO A 393 8.53 10.27 -9.55
C PRO A 393 9.31 9.66 -8.39
N VAL A 394 9.46 8.34 -8.40
CA VAL A 394 10.25 7.57 -7.43
C VAL A 394 11.19 6.64 -8.19
N GLU A 395 12.30 6.26 -7.54
CA GLU A 395 13.22 5.27 -8.09
C GLU A 395 12.49 3.94 -8.41
N ALA A 396 12.97 3.21 -9.41
CA ALA A 396 12.37 1.96 -9.85
C ALA A 396 12.36 0.88 -8.77
N ASP A 397 13.37 0.91 -7.90
CA ASP A 397 13.52 0.05 -6.73
C ASP A 397 12.92 0.65 -5.45
N TRP A 398 12.20 1.78 -5.55
CA TRP A 398 11.43 2.33 -4.44
C TRP A 398 10.37 1.32 -4.00
N PRO A 399 10.22 1.03 -2.69
CA PRO A 399 9.19 0.12 -2.20
C PRO A 399 7.79 0.61 -2.57
N LEU A 400 7.02 -0.23 -3.25
CA LEU A 400 5.62 0.01 -3.62
C LEU A 400 4.69 -0.45 -2.49
N PHE A 401 4.87 -1.70 -2.06
CA PHE A 401 4.10 -2.29 -0.97
C PHE A 401 4.86 -3.38 -0.23
N ILE A 402 4.40 -3.66 0.99
CA ILE A 402 4.84 -4.77 1.82
C ILE A 402 3.68 -5.76 1.94
N ILE A 403 3.83 -6.96 1.37
CA ILE A 403 2.85 -8.04 1.51
C ILE A 403 3.41 -9.14 2.41
N TYR A 404 2.70 -9.44 3.49
CA TYR A 404 3.13 -10.43 4.45
C TYR A 404 2.68 -11.82 4.05
N THR A 405 3.62 -12.76 3.99
CA THR A 405 3.36 -14.18 3.68
C THR A 405 3.68 -15.06 4.89
N SER A 406 3.01 -16.21 4.99
CA SER A 406 3.29 -17.19 6.04
C SER A 406 4.70 -17.78 5.82
N GLY A 407 5.64 -17.47 6.71
CA GLY A 407 6.96 -18.09 6.69
C GLY A 407 6.93 -19.52 7.24
N SER A 408 7.84 -20.38 6.74
CA SER A 408 8.06 -21.73 7.29
C SER A 408 8.44 -21.74 8.78
N THR A 409 8.93 -20.61 9.30
CA THR A 409 9.34 -20.39 10.68
C THR A 409 8.24 -19.82 11.57
N GLY A 410 6.98 -19.77 11.09
CA GLY A 410 5.81 -19.32 11.84
C GLY A 410 5.61 -17.81 11.92
N LYS A 411 6.68 -17.00 11.78
CA LYS A 411 6.59 -15.53 11.73
C LYS A 411 6.28 -15.04 10.31
N PRO A 412 5.40 -14.05 10.15
CA PRO A 412 5.10 -13.48 8.84
C PRO A 412 6.35 -12.74 8.31
N LYS A 413 6.64 -12.92 7.02
CA LYS A 413 7.75 -12.22 6.34
C LYS A 413 7.16 -11.16 5.41
N GLY A 414 7.54 -9.90 5.61
CA GLY A 414 7.15 -8.80 4.74
C GLY A 414 7.94 -8.86 3.44
N VAL A 415 7.31 -9.31 2.36
CA VAL A 415 7.89 -9.28 1.01
C VAL A 415 7.67 -7.90 0.44
N VAL A 416 8.75 -7.29 -0.06
CA VAL A 416 8.71 -5.95 -0.68
C VAL A 416 8.67 -6.11 -2.19
N HIS A 417 7.70 -5.46 -2.82
CA HIS A 417 7.70 -5.24 -4.26
C HIS A 417 7.96 -3.76 -4.55
N THR A 418 8.60 -3.46 -5.68
CA THR A 418 9.03 -2.11 -6.05
C THR A 418 8.25 -1.57 -7.24
N HIS A 419 8.30 -0.25 -7.45
CA HIS A 419 7.51 0.42 -8.49
C HIS A 419 7.80 -0.07 -9.92
N GLY A 420 9.08 -0.06 -10.35
CA GLY A 420 9.45 -0.38 -11.72
C GLY A 420 9.59 -1.88 -12.00
N GLY A 421 10.26 -2.59 -11.08
CA GLY A 421 10.54 -4.03 -11.20
C GLY A 421 9.28 -4.87 -11.26
N TRP A 422 8.35 -4.68 -10.32
CA TRP A 422 7.13 -5.48 -10.26
C TRP A 422 6.14 -5.13 -11.38
N LEU A 423 5.90 -3.83 -11.61
CA LEU A 423 4.85 -3.40 -12.53
C LEU A 423 5.18 -3.72 -13.99
N SER A 424 6.44 -3.61 -14.40
CA SER A 424 6.86 -3.98 -15.77
C SER A 424 6.59 -5.46 -16.05
N GLY A 425 6.98 -6.34 -15.12
CA GLY A 425 6.75 -7.78 -15.22
C GLY A 425 5.26 -8.13 -15.27
N ILE A 426 4.45 -7.62 -14.34
CA ILE A 426 3.00 -7.91 -14.31
C ILE A 426 2.30 -7.40 -15.58
N THR A 427 2.58 -6.16 -16.00
CA THR A 427 2.00 -5.57 -17.22
C THR A 427 2.33 -6.42 -18.44
N HIS A 428 3.58 -6.87 -18.55
CA HIS A 428 4.00 -7.77 -19.63
C HIS A 428 3.23 -9.11 -19.61
N THR A 429 3.10 -9.73 -18.44
CA THR A 429 2.39 -11.02 -18.32
C THR A 429 0.89 -10.93 -18.63
N MET A 430 0.25 -9.78 -18.40
CA MET A 430 -1.15 -9.57 -18.81
C MET A 430 -1.33 -9.79 -20.31
N ARG A 431 -0.39 -9.27 -21.11
CA ARG A 431 -0.39 -9.42 -22.56
C ARG A 431 0.01 -10.84 -22.97
N THR A 432 1.13 -11.34 -22.45
CA THR A 432 1.73 -12.58 -22.95
C THR A 432 1.00 -13.85 -22.51
N VAL A 433 0.41 -13.85 -21.31
CA VAL A 433 -0.28 -15.02 -20.73
C VAL A 433 -1.78 -14.96 -20.95
N PHE A 434 -2.42 -13.82 -20.64
CA PHE A 434 -3.88 -13.71 -20.74
C PHE A 434 -4.36 -13.20 -22.09
N ASN A 435 -3.45 -12.81 -22.99
CA ASN A 435 -3.78 -12.09 -24.22
C ASN A 435 -4.68 -10.87 -23.94
N ALA A 436 -4.44 -10.20 -22.80
CA ALA A 436 -5.24 -9.07 -22.39
C ALA A 436 -4.94 -7.88 -23.29
N ASN A 437 -5.99 -7.29 -23.83
CA ASN A 437 -5.96 -6.05 -24.58
C ASN A 437 -6.73 -4.95 -23.83
N GLN A 438 -6.64 -3.73 -24.35
CA GLN A 438 -7.21 -2.55 -23.71
C GLN A 438 -8.73 -2.49 -23.61
N ASP A 439 -9.44 -3.30 -24.40
CA ASP A 439 -10.90 -3.31 -24.47
C ASP A 439 -11.48 -4.49 -23.65
N ASP A 440 -10.61 -5.31 -23.04
CA ASP A 440 -11.03 -6.43 -22.20
C ASP A 440 -11.49 -5.98 -20.81
N CYS A 441 -12.42 -6.75 -20.23
CA CYS A 441 -12.83 -6.62 -18.84
C CYS A 441 -12.34 -7.86 -18.07
N LEU A 442 -11.40 -7.66 -17.16
CA LEU A 442 -10.86 -8.72 -16.32
C LEU A 442 -11.68 -8.87 -15.04
N TYR A 443 -12.09 -10.09 -14.72
CA TYR A 443 -12.67 -10.44 -13.43
C TYR A 443 -11.70 -11.33 -12.63
N VAL A 444 -11.13 -10.78 -11.57
CA VAL A 444 -10.20 -11.48 -10.68
C VAL A 444 -10.89 -11.79 -9.36
N ILE A 445 -10.98 -13.08 -9.01
CA ILE A 445 -11.37 -13.52 -7.68
C ILE A 445 -10.09 -13.65 -6.85
N GLY A 446 -9.87 -12.70 -5.94
CA GLY A 446 -8.74 -12.67 -5.02
C GLY A 446 -9.16 -12.07 -3.67
N ASP A 447 -8.53 -12.54 -2.60
CA ASP A 447 -8.76 -12.12 -1.21
C ASP A 447 -7.65 -11.20 -0.69
#